data_AF-A0A0Q5J199-F1
#
_entry.id   AF-A0A0Q5J199-F1
#
_cell.length_a   1.000
_cell.length_b   1.000
_cell.length_c   1.000
_cell.angle_alpha   90.00
_cell.angle_beta   90.00
_cell.angle_gamma   90.00
#
_symmetry.space_group_name_H-M   'P 1'
#
loop_
_entity.id
_entity.type
_entity.pdbx_description
1 polymer ?
#
loop_
_entity_poly.entity_id
_entity_poly.type
_entity_poly.pdbx_seq_one_letter_code
_entity_poly.pdbx_strand_id
1 'polypeptide(L)'
;MPRRPIAASRASRDALAVLGAQIKTARLARGWTQADLAGRIGVDARTLAAVERGEPHSAIGTAFNAAFTVGVNLFGLDGDDLALARRRGEETLALLPRQVRAAAVTSDADDDF
;
A
#
# COMPACT_ATOMS: atom_id res chain seq x y z
N MET A 1 -7.24 -11.40 18.83
CA MET A 1 -8.42 -10.63 18.39
C MET A 1 -8.55 -10.73 16.88
N PRO A 2 -9.72 -11.05 16.32
CA PRO A 2 -9.89 -11.09 14.87
C PRO A 2 -9.73 -9.68 14.28
N ARG A 3 -8.95 -9.54 13.20
CA ARG A 3 -8.85 -8.26 12.47
C ARG A 3 -10.22 -7.92 11.88
N ARG A 4 -10.72 -6.72 12.14
CA ARG A 4 -11.93 -6.20 11.50
C ARG A 4 -11.65 -6.06 9.99
N PRO A 5 -12.49 -6.64 9.11
CA PRO A 5 -12.27 -6.56 7.67
C PRO A 5 -12.35 -5.09 7.23
N ILE A 6 -11.34 -4.64 6.49
CA ILE A 6 -11.35 -3.33 5.86
C ILE A 6 -12.32 -3.41 4.67
N ALA A 7 -13.39 -2.62 4.71
CA ALA A 7 -14.26 -2.44 3.56
C ALA A 7 -13.53 -1.56 2.53
N ALA A 8 -12.70 -2.17 1.69
CA ALA A 8 -12.00 -1.45 0.64
C ALA A 8 -13.00 -0.81 -0.32
N SER A 9 -12.83 0.51 -0.53
CA SER A 9 -13.59 1.26 -1.54
C SER A 9 -13.41 0.66 -2.93
N ARG A 10 -14.28 1.00 -3.88
CA ARG A 10 -14.14 0.56 -5.28
C ARG A 10 -12.75 0.92 -5.84
N ALA A 11 -12.34 2.18 -5.70
CA ALA A 11 -11.04 2.65 -6.17
C ALA A 11 -9.88 1.87 -5.54
N SER A 12 -9.97 1.57 -4.24
CA SER A 12 -8.95 0.77 -3.55
C SER A 12 -8.89 -0.67 -4.07
N ARG A 13 -10.04 -1.30 -4.35
CA ARG A 13 -10.09 -2.65 -4.94
C ARG A 13 -9.51 -2.68 -6.35
N ASP A 14 -9.84 -1.68 -7.16
CA ASP A 14 -9.33 -1.57 -8.54
C ASP A 14 -7.80 -1.40 -8.51
N ALA A 15 -7.28 -0.53 -7.64
CA ALA A 15 -5.83 -0.35 -7.48
C ALA A 15 -5.11 -1.63 -7.00
N LEU A 16 -5.70 -2.35 -6.04
CA LEU A 16 -5.16 -3.62 -5.56
C LEU A 16 -5.14 -4.70 -6.66
N ALA A 17 -6.21 -4.78 -7.47
CA ALA A 17 -6.29 -5.70 -8.59
C ALA A 17 -5.25 -5.38 -9.67
N VAL A 18 -5.05 -4.09 -9.98
CA VAL A 18 -4.00 -3.65 -10.92
C VAL A 18 -2.62 -4.07 -10.44
N LEU A 19 -2.28 -3.80 -9.17
CA LEU A 19 -0.99 -4.18 -8.61
C LEU A 19 -0.80 -5.71 -8.62
N GLY A 20 -1.81 -6.47 -8.19
CA GLY A 20 -1.78 -7.93 -8.20
C GLY A 20 -1.56 -8.51 -9.59
N ALA A 21 -2.22 -7.95 -10.61
CA ALA A 21 -2.05 -8.35 -12.01
C ALA A 21 -0.63 -8.04 -12.53
N GLN A 22 -0.07 -6.88 -12.20
CA GLN A 22 1.30 -6.51 -12.59
C GLN A 22 2.32 -7.48 -11.99
N ILE A 23 2.19 -7.79 -10.69
CA ILE A 23 3.06 -8.76 -10.00
C ILE A 23 2.96 -10.14 -10.67
N LYS A 24 1.74 -10.62 -10.91
CA LYS A 24 1.51 -11.92 -11.54
C LYS A 24 2.11 -11.99 -12.94
N THR A 25 1.90 -10.96 -13.77
CA THR A 25 2.46 -10.86 -15.11
C THR A 25 3.99 -10.88 -15.08
N ALA A 26 4.61 -10.06 -14.22
CA ALA A 26 6.06 -9.97 -14.11
C ALA A 26 6.69 -11.26 -13.53
N ARG A 27 5.99 -11.96 -12.64
CA ARG A 27 6.39 -13.29 -12.16
C ARG A 27 6.35 -14.33 -13.28
N LEU A 28 5.25 -14.38 -14.03
CA LEU A 28 5.09 -15.33 -15.14
C LEU A 28 6.11 -15.08 -16.26
N ALA A 29 6.40 -13.81 -16.57
CA ALA A 29 7.44 -13.44 -17.55
C ALA A 29 8.85 -13.94 -17.16
N ARG A 30 9.10 -14.17 -15.86
CA ARG A 30 10.35 -14.74 -15.33
C ARG A 30 10.32 -16.28 -15.24
N GLY A 31 9.21 -16.92 -15.60
CA GLY A 31 9.04 -18.37 -15.46
C GLY A 31 8.95 -18.87 -14.01
N TRP A 32 8.59 -17.99 -13.06
CA TRP A 32 8.52 -18.36 -11.64
C TRP A 32 7.14 -18.84 -11.24
N THR A 33 7.08 -19.90 -10.43
CA THR A 33 5.85 -20.32 -9.75
C THR A 33 5.50 -19.38 -8.58
N GLN A 34 4.30 -19.50 -8.03
CA GLN A 34 3.97 -18.76 -6.80
C GLN A 34 4.90 -19.17 -5.63
N ALA A 35 5.26 -20.44 -5.52
CA ALA A 35 6.18 -20.91 -4.49
C ALA A 35 7.58 -20.28 -4.64
N ASP A 36 8.05 -20.12 -5.89
CA ASP A 36 9.34 -19.50 -6.19
C ASP A 36 9.43 -18.06 -5.67
N LEU A 37 8.45 -17.23 -6.03
CA LEU A 37 8.44 -15.83 -5.60
C LEU A 37 8.16 -15.72 -4.10
N ALA A 38 7.26 -16.55 -3.56
CA ALA A 38 6.96 -16.57 -2.13
C ALA A 38 8.20 -16.90 -1.29
N GLY A 39 8.98 -17.91 -1.70
CA GLY A 39 10.24 -18.26 -1.05
C GLY A 39 11.28 -17.13 -1.09
N ARG A 40 11.34 -16.38 -2.19
CA ARG A 40 12.26 -15.23 -2.34
C ARG A 40 11.91 -14.05 -1.42
N ILE A 41 10.64 -13.86 -1.10
CA ILE A 41 10.18 -12.76 -0.23
C ILE A 41 9.85 -13.21 1.21
N GLY A 42 10.12 -14.48 1.54
CA GLY A 42 9.96 -15.02 2.89
C GLY A 42 8.50 -15.22 3.33
N VAL A 43 7.59 -15.57 2.42
CA VAL A 43 6.18 -15.87 2.74
C VAL A 43 5.75 -17.21 2.14
N ASP A 44 4.56 -17.69 2.49
CA ASP A 44 3.97 -18.88 1.87
C ASP A 44 3.29 -18.57 0.52
N ALA A 45 3.11 -19.60 -0.31
CA ALA A 45 2.51 -19.46 -1.63
C ALA A 45 1.05 -18.97 -1.57
N ARG A 46 0.31 -19.25 -0.49
CA ARG A 46 -1.07 -18.79 -0.28
C ARG A 46 -1.12 -17.27 -0.09
N THR A 47 -0.16 -16.72 0.65
CA THR A 47 -0.01 -15.29 0.90
C THR A 47 0.31 -14.58 -0.40
N LEU A 48 1.23 -15.13 -1.21
CA LEU A 48 1.49 -14.58 -2.53
C LEU A 48 0.25 -14.66 -3.43
N ALA A 49 -0.48 -15.77 -3.41
CA ALA A 49 -1.73 -15.89 -4.16
C ALA A 49 -2.81 -14.89 -3.72
N ALA A 50 -2.82 -14.47 -2.45
CA ALA A 50 -3.69 -13.39 -1.98
C ALA A 50 -3.24 -12.02 -2.50
N VAL A 51 -1.94 -11.75 -2.51
CA VAL A 51 -1.35 -10.53 -3.09
C VAL A 51 -1.69 -10.43 -4.58
N GLU A 52 -1.49 -11.48 -5.36
CA GLU A 52 -1.76 -11.47 -6.80
C GLU A 52 -3.25 -11.32 -7.15
N ARG A 53 -4.15 -11.67 -6.22
CA ARG A 53 -5.58 -11.44 -6.35
C ARG A 53 -6.02 -10.04 -5.88
N GLY A 54 -5.11 -9.23 -5.35
CA GLY A 54 -5.42 -7.91 -4.83
C GLY A 54 -6.22 -7.95 -3.52
N GLU A 55 -6.01 -8.97 -2.68
CA GLU A 55 -6.74 -9.08 -1.42
C GLU A 55 -6.40 -7.94 -0.45
N PRO A 56 -7.39 -7.15 0.02
CA PRO A 56 -7.15 -5.97 0.87
C PRO A 56 -6.51 -6.27 2.22
N HIS A 57 -6.58 -7.53 2.68
CA HIS A 57 -6.04 -7.95 3.97
C HIS A 57 -4.56 -8.37 3.91
N SER A 58 -3.97 -8.42 2.72
CA SER A 58 -2.55 -8.73 2.56
C SER A 58 -1.70 -7.61 3.14
N ALA A 59 -0.61 -7.94 3.83
CA ALA A 59 0.28 -6.92 4.35
C ALA A 59 0.89 -6.12 3.19
N ILE A 60 0.81 -4.79 3.25
CA ILE A 60 1.32 -3.90 2.21
C ILE A 60 2.80 -4.13 1.92
N GLY A 61 3.59 -4.40 2.97
CA GLY A 61 5.00 -4.75 2.84
C GLY A 61 5.24 -6.02 2.02
N THR A 62 4.37 -7.03 2.15
CA THR A 62 4.48 -8.25 1.33
C THR A 62 4.18 -7.96 -0.14
N ALA A 63 3.15 -7.16 -0.43
CA ALA A 63 2.83 -6.77 -1.80
C ALA A 63 3.97 -5.94 -2.44
N PHE A 64 4.56 -5.01 -1.70
CA PHE A 64 5.67 -4.20 -2.16
C PHE A 64 6.95 -5.01 -2.36
N ASN A 65 7.26 -5.94 -1.45
CA ASN A 65 8.40 -6.85 -1.63
C ASN A 65 8.21 -7.74 -2.86
N ALA A 66 7.02 -8.28 -3.08
CA ALA A 66 6.71 -9.06 -4.27
C ALA A 66 6.93 -8.22 -5.54
N ALA A 67 6.33 -7.02 -5.60
CA ALA A 67 6.47 -6.09 -6.72
C ALA A 67 7.94 -5.76 -7.02
N PHE A 68 8.71 -5.34 -6.01
CA PHE A 68 10.12 -5.02 -6.17
C PHE A 68 10.94 -6.22 -6.66
N THR A 69 10.71 -7.41 -6.09
CA THR A 69 11.43 -8.63 -6.47
C THR A 69 11.19 -9.03 -7.93
N VAL A 70 10.02 -8.72 -8.48
CA VAL A 70 9.70 -8.93 -9.90
C VAL A 70 9.83 -7.66 -10.75
N GLY A 71 10.48 -6.61 -10.23
CA GLY A 71 10.75 -5.37 -10.99
C GLY A 71 9.50 -4.60 -11.44
N VAL A 72 8.42 -4.66 -10.65
CA VAL A 72 7.28 -3.75 -10.80
C VAL A 72 7.57 -2.47 -10.04
N ASN A 73 7.60 -1.35 -10.76
CA ASN A 73 7.86 -0.03 -10.18
C ASN A 73 6.71 0.41 -9.28
N LEU A 74 7.06 0.80 -8.05
CA LEU A 74 6.10 1.36 -7.10
C LEU A 74 5.96 2.85 -7.38
N PHE A 75 4.72 3.33 -7.48
CA PHE A 75 4.39 4.73 -7.77
C PHE A 75 4.97 5.26 -9.10
N GLY A 76 5.31 4.36 -10.03
CA GLY A 76 5.95 4.73 -11.30
C GLY A 76 7.40 5.21 -11.15
N LEU A 77 8.03 4.95 -10.00
CA LEU A 77 9.39 5.35 -9.69
C LEU A 77 10.34 4.15 -9.75
N ASP A 78 11.54 4.39 -10.24
CA ASP A 78 12.64 3.44 -10.17
C ASP A 78 13.31 3.50 -8.78
N GLY A 79 14.26 2.59 -8.52
CA GLY A 79 14.85 2.38 -7.19
C GLY A 79 15.43 3.65 -6.54
N ASP A 80 16.25 4.41 -7.27
CA ASP A 80 16.88 5.63 -6.75
C ASP A 80 15.86 6.77 -6.55
N ASP A 81 14.84 6.81 -7.41
CA ASP A 81 13.77 7.81 -7.34
C ASP A 81 12.88 7.63 -6.11
N LEU A 82 12.67 6.38 -5.64
CA LEU A 82 11.94 6.11 -4.40
C LEU A 82 12.63 6.72 -3.17
N ALA A 83 13.95 6.65 -3.09
CA ALA A 83 14.70 7.23 -1.99
C ALA A 83 14.60 8.76 -1.99
N LEU A 84 14.64 9.38 -3.16
CA LEU A 84 14.44 10.82 -3.32
C LEU A 84 13.01 11.26 -2.98
N ALA A 85 12.01 10.52 -3.47
CA ALA A 85 10.60 10.78 -3.18
C ALA A 85 10.31 10.70 -1.67
N ARG A 86 10.89 9.71 -0.97
CA ARG A 86 10.80 9.61 0.50
C ARG A 86 11.35 10.86 1.19
N ARG A 87 12.57 11.30 0.84
CA ARG A 87 13.20 12.49 1.44
C ARG A 87 12.37 13.75 1.21
N ARG A 88 11.89 13.97 -0.02
CA ARG A 88 11.00 15.10 -0.34
C ARG A 88 9.71 15.08 0.49
N GLY A 89 9.14 13.90 0.70
CA GLY A 89 7.98 13.72 1.58
C GLY A 89 8.28 14.11 3.02
N GLU A 90 9.43 13.69 3.55
CA GLU A 90 9.88 14.03 4.91
C GLU A 90 10.12 15.53 5.09
N GLU A 91 10.77 16.18 4.12
CA GLU A 91 10.98 17.63 4.09
C GLU A 91 9.64 18.38 4.08
N THR A 92 8.69 17.92 3.25
CA THR A 92 7.35 18.51 3.19
C THR A 92 6.61 18.34 4.51
N LEU A 93 6.65 17.15 5.11
CA LEU A 93 6.00 16.86 6.40
C LEU A 93 6.60 17.68 7.55
N ALA A 94 7.90 17.99 7.51
CA ALA A 94 8.57 18.81 8.51
C ALA A 94 8.08 20.27 8.53
N LEU A 95 7.52 20.75 7.41
CA LEU A 95 6.94 22.09 7.28
C LEU A 95 5.46 22.15 7.72
N LEU A 96 4.81 20.99 7.88
CA LEU A 96 3.40 20.90 8.26
C LEU A 96 3.21 20.86 9.78
N PRO A 97 2.05 21.29 10.30
CA PRO A 97 1.75 21.18 11.73
C PRO A 97 1.80 19.72 12.19
N ARG A 98 2.54 19.47 13.27
CA ARG A 98 2.72 18.12 13.84
C ARG A 98 1.41 17.45 14.25
N GLN A 99 0.42 18.24 14.67
CA GLN A 99 -0.93 17.79 15.01
C GLN A 99 -1.93 18.85 14.59
N VAL A 100 -3.00 18.42 13.91
CA VAL A 100 -4.18 19.25 13.67
C VAL A 100 -5.16 19.00 14.80
N ARG A 101 -5.43 20.02 15.62
CA ARG A 101 -6.55 19.97 16.58
C ARG A 101 -7.81 20.32 15.80
N ALA A 102 -8.86 19.52 15.95
CA ALA A 102 -10.18 19.93 15.49
C ALA A 102 -10.52 21.25 16.19
N ALA A 103 -10.98 22.24 15.43
CA ALA A 103 -11.51 23.46 16.03
C ALA A 103 -12.61 23.05 17.01
N ALA A 104 -12.50 23.48 18.27
CA ALA A 104 -13.63 23.37 19.18
C ALA A 104 -14.77 24.13 18.50
N VAL A 105 -15.83 23.41 18.14
CA VAL A 105 -17.09 24.05 17.77
C VAL A 105 -17.55 24.75 19.04
N THR A 106 -17.24 26.04 19.17
CA THR A 106 -17.93 26.91 20.12
C THR A 106 -19.35 26.99 19.60
N SER A 107 -20.22 26.15 20.15
CA SER A 107 -21.65 26.45 20.13
C SER A 107 -21.83 27.66 21.03
N ASP A 108 -21.66 28.85 20.45
CA ASP A 108 -22.30 30.05 20.97
C ASP A 108 -23.80 29.87 20.71
N ALA A 109 -24.40 29.04 21.55
CA ALA A 109 -25.82 28.97 21.82
C ALA A 109 -25.97 29.57 23.21
N ASP A 110 -25.93 30.90 23.26
CA ASP A 110 -26.53 31.76 24.30
C ASP A 110 -26.34 33.22 23.84
N ASP A 111 -27.05 33.61 22.78
CA ASP A 111 -27.43 35.02 22.57
C ASP A 111 -28.94 35.12 22.86
N ASP A 112 -29.27 35.11 24.15
CA ASP A 112 -30.53 35.64 24.68
C ASP A 112 -30.47 37.17 24.60
N PHE A 113 -31.20 37.80 23.65
CA PHE A 113 -31.73 39.16 23.78
C PHE A 113 -32.91 39.45 22.83
#